data_AF-A0A1A7Z3E9-F1
#
_entry.id   AF-A0A1A7Z3E9-F1
#
_cell.length_a   1.000
_cell.length_b   1.000
_cell.length_c   1.000
_cell.angle_alpha   90.00
_cell.angle_beta   90.00
_cell.angle_gamma   90.00
#
_symmetry.space_group_name_H-M   'P 1'
#
loop_
_entity.id
_entity.type
_entity.pdbx_description
1 polymer ?
#
loop_
_entity_poly.entity_id
_entity_poly.type
_entity_poly.pdbx_seq_one_letter_code
_entity_poly.pdbx_strand_id
1 'polypeptide(L)'
;SLDILCLEEVFDKRAAQKLTNILKPVFGHILYDVGEGEIRCEQLNMVTKWIADFQAANKQPDEEVVFDVLCGDLNFDNCSPDDTLEQNHSLFDEYRDPCREGPGKEKPWVIGTLLEQPSLYDEDVNTS
;
A
#
# COMPACT_ATOMS: atom_id res chain seq x y z
N SER A 1 11.23 8.69 14.60
CA SER A 1 11.29 7.23 14.47
C SER A 1 10.71 6.88 13.12
N LEU A 2 11.07 5.75 12.52
CA LEU A 2 10.32 5.21 11.39
C LEU A 2 9.21 4.36 11.98
N ASP A 3 7.97 4.81 11.87
CA ASP A 3 6.86 4.26 12.66
C ASP A 3 6.13 3.12 11.93
N ILE A 4 6.26 3.04 10.60
CA ILE A 4 5.60 2.04 9.75
C ILE A 4 6.61 1.51 8.73
N LEU A 5 6.67 0.18 8.60
CA LEU A 5 7.39 -0.51 7.53
C LEU A 5 6.43 -1.40 6.75
N CYS A 6 6.18 -1.05 5.48
CA CYS A 6 5.49 -1.91 4.53
C CYS A 6 6.53 -2.74 3.77
N LEU A 7 6.40 -4.07 3.83
CA LEU A 7 7.21 -5.00 3.03
C LEU A 7 6.37 -5.40 1.81
N GLU A 8 6.34 -4.52 0.81
CA GLU A 8 5.48 -4.65 -0.38
C GLU A 8 6.09 -5.59 -1.44
N GLU A 9 7.42 -5.57 -1.63
CA GLU A 9 8.11 -6.60 -2.43
C GLU A 9 8.70 -7.67 -1.52
N VAL A 10 8.03 -8.81 -1.35
CA VAL A 10 8.72 -9.99 -0.81
C VAL A 10 8.38 -11.25 -1.60
N PHE A 11 9.31 -11.61 -2.49
CA PHE A 11 9.73 -12.97 -2.79
C PHE A 11 9.31 -13.97 -1.69
N ASP A 12 8.79 -15.14 -2.07
CA ASP A 12 8.53 -16.31 -1.22
C ASP A 12 7.92 -16.02 0.17
N LYS A 13 6.68 -16.47 0.40
CA LYS A 13 5.96 -16.28 1.68
C LYS A 13 6.77 -16.66 2.94
N ARG A 14 7.72 -17.60 2.86
CA ARG A 14 8.57 -17.99 4.00
C ARG A 14 9.66 -16.96 4.27
N ALA A 15 10.23 -16.36 3.23
CA ALA A 15 11.19 -15.27 3.36
C ALA A 15 10.54 -14.02 3.98
N ALA A 16 9.32 -13.67 3.54
CA ALA A 16 8.51 -12.60 4.12
C ALA A 16 8.27 -12.80 5.62
N GLN A 17 7.80 -13.99 6.02
CA GLN A 17 7.55 -14.30 7.42
C GLN A 17 8.82 -14.21 8.28
N LYS A 18 9.95 -14.67 7.75
CA LYS A 18 11.25 -14.63 8.43
C LYS A 18 11.71 -13.19 8.62
N LEU A 19 11.57 -12.34 7.60
CA LEU A 19 11.91 -10.93 7.65
C LEU A 19 11.03 -10.18 8.66
N THR A 20 9.71 -10.38 8.63
CA THR A 20 8.77 -9.81 9.60
C THR A 20 9.15 -10.14 11.05
N ASN A 21 9.57 -11.38 11.32
CA ASN A 21 9.97 -11.78 12.68
C ASN A 21 11.26 -11.08 13.14
N ILE A 22 12.20 -10.81 12.24
CA ILE A 22 13.45 -10.09 12.54
C ILE A 22 13.17 -8.61 12.82
N LEU A 23 12.24 -8.02 12.08
CA LEU A 23 11.97 -6.57 12.10
C LEU A 23 10.96 -6.16 13.18
N LYS A 24 10.11 -7.09 13.65
CA LYS A 24 9.10 -6.87 14.70
C LYS A 24 9.60 -6.14 15.97
N PRO A 25 10.81 -6.37 16.49
CA PRO A 25 11.31 -5.66 17.67
C PRO A 25 11.70 -4.20 17.40
N VAL A 26 11.88 -3.83 16.12
CA VAL A 26 12.39 -2.52 15.70
C VAL A 26 11.27 -1.62 15.21
N PHE A 27 10.23 -2.19 14.58
CA PHE A 27 9.09 -1.46 14.05
C PHE A 27 7.82 -1.81 14.82
N GLY A 28 7.08 -0.79 15.26
CA GLY A 28 5.83 -0.97 16.00
C GLY A 28 4.72 -1.61 15.15
N HIS A 29 4.78 -1.43 13.84
CA HIS A 29 3.78 -1.86 12.88
C HIS A 29 4.45 -2.38 11.59
N ILE A 30 4.11 -3.61 11.18
CA ILE A 30 4.61 -4.25 9.95
C ILE A 30 3.43 -4.84 9.17
N LEU A 31 3.32 -4.51 7.89
CA LEU A 31 2.37 -5.10 6.94
C LEU A 31 3.12 -6.04 5.97
N TYR A 32 2.60 -7.25 5.75
CA TYR A 32 3.16 -8.29 4.86
C TYR A 32 2.05 -9.23 4.32
N ASP A 33 2.34 -9.98 3.24
CA ASP A 33 1.39 -10.86 2.50
C ASP A 33 0.20 -10.12 1.85
N VAL A 34 0.51 -9.05 1.13
CA VAL A 34 -0.40 -8.14 0.38
C VAL A 34 -1.18 -8.80 -0.78
N GLY A 35 -1.18 -10.12 -0.92
CA GLY A 35 -1.60 -10.80 -2.15
C GLY A 35 -3.12 -10.92 -2.39
N GLU A 36 -3.95 -10.86 -1.34
CA GLU A 36 -5.41 -10.98 -1.46
C GLU A 36 -6.10 -9.63 -1.18
N GLY A 37 -7.13 -9.29 -1.98
CA GLY A 37 -7.77 -7.98 -1.88
C GLY A 37 -8.45 -7.68 -0.54
N GLU A 38 -8.94 -8.71 0.17
CA GLU A 38 -9.43 -8.56 1.55
C GLU A 38 -8.31 -8.15 2.51
N ILE A 39 -7.12 -8.74 2.37
CA ILE A 39 -5.95 -8.39 3.19
C ILE A 39 -5.53 -6.95 2.89
N ARG A 40 -5.48 -6.57 1.60
CA ARG A 40 -5.19 -5.19 1.21
C ARG A 40 -6.20 -4.20 1.78
N CYS A 41 -7.50 -4.50 1.74
CA CYS A 41 -8.52 -3.65 2.37
C CYS A 41 -8.29 -3.48 3.88
N GLU A 42 -8.01 -4.56 4.62
CA GLU A 42 -7.70 -4.46 6.05
C GLU A 42 -6.43 -3.65 6.31
N GLN A 43 -5.42 -3.76 5.44
CA GLN A 43 -4.21 -2.94 5.51
C GLN A 43 -4.51 -1.45 5.27
N LEU A 44 -5.36 -1.11 4.29
CA LEU A 44 -5.81 0.27 4.06
C LEU A 44 -6.58 0.81 5.28
N ASN A 45 -7.46 0.00 5.90
CA ASN A 45 -8.12 0.35 7.16
C ASN A 45 -7.12 0.67 8.27
N MET A 46 -6.08 -0.16 8.41
CA MET A 46 -5.02 0.04 9.40
C MET A 46 -4.22 1.32 9.14
N VAL A 47 -3.87 1.60 7.88
CA VAL A 47 -3.18 2.83 7.49
C VAL A 47 -4.00 4.07 7.84
N THR A 48 -5.29 4.12 7.47
CA THR A 48 -6.17 5.26 7.81
C THR A 48 -6.22 5.48 9.33
N LYS A 49 -6.37 4.39 10.10
CA LYS A 49 -6.36 4.48 11.57
C LYS A 49 -5.04 5.02 12.11
N TRP A 50 -3.91 4.53 11.62
CA TRP A 50 -2.59 4.97 12.10
C TRP A 50 -2.29 6.41 11.74
N ILE A 51 -2.73 6.89 10.57
CA ILE A 51 -2.60 8.29 10.22
C ILE A 51 -3.41 9.15 11.19
N ALA A 52 -4.66 8.78 11.48
CA ALA A 52 -5.49 9.49 12.46
C ALA A 52 -4.86 9.50 13.87
N ASP A 53 -4.35 8.35 14.33
CA ASP A 53 -3.67 8.25 15.63
C ASP A 53 -2.39 9.11 15.66
N PHE A 54 -1.60 9.11 14.58
CA PHE A 54 -0.40 9.93 14.46
C PHE A 54 -0.72 11.42 14.48
N GLN A 55 -1.71 11.85 13.71
CA GLN A 55 -2.17 13.25 13.70
C GLN A 55 -2.66 13.66 15.09
N ALA A 56 -3.47 12.83 15.75
CA ALA A 56 -3.96 13.11 17.10
C ALA A 56 -2.84 13.23 18.14
N ALA A 57 -1.80 12.38 18.04
CA ALA A 57 -0.69 12.37 18.97
C ALA A 57 0.29 13.55 18.78
N ASN A 58 0.41 14.08 17.57
CA ASN A 58 1.45 15.06 17.23
C ASN A 58 0.93 16.49 16.99
N LYS A 59 -0.37 16.67 16.77
CA LYS A 59 -1.00 17.97 16.50
C LYS A 59 -0.69 18.98 17.60
N GLN A 60 -0.16 20.14 17.20
CA GLN A 60 0.02 21.28 18.10
C GLN A 60 -1.18 22.25 18.04
N PRO A 61 -1.51 22.98 19.13
CA PRO A 61 -2.66 23.89 19.16
C PRO A 61 -2.63 25.00 18.11
N ASP A 62 -1.43 25.49 17.75
CA ASP A 62 -1.23 26.64 16.86
C ASP A 62 -0.73 26.22 15.46
N GLU A 63 -0.80 24.93 15.13
CA GLU A 63 -0.33 24.39 13.85
C GLU A 63 -1.44 24.43 12.79
N GLU A 64 -1.09 24.94 11.60
CA GLU A 64 -1.93 24.88 10.41
C GLU A 64 -1.38 23.81 9.46
N VAL A 65 -2.17 22.75 9.24
CA VAL A 65 -1.81 21.68 8.31
C VAL A 65 -2.10 22.15 6.88
N VAL A 66 -1.05 22.41 6.12
CA VAL A 66 -1.16 22.89 4.73
C VAL A 66 -1.42 21.74 3.74
N PHE A 67 -0.86 20.57 4.00
CA PHE A 67 -1.04 19.37 3.19
C PHE A 67 -0.98 18.12 4.06
N ASP A 68 -1.74 17.11 3.64
CA ASP A 68 -1.70 15.74 4.14
C ASP A 68 -1.69 14.82 2.93
N VAL A 69 -0.63 14.04 2.78
CA VAL A 69 -0.34 13.28 1.54
C VAL A 69 -0.02 11.84 1.90
N LEU A 70 -0.83 10.93 1.36
CA LEU A 70 -0.59 9.48 1.41
C LEU A 70 -0.09 9.00 0.05
N CYS A 71 1.01 8.25 0.04
CA CYS A 71 1.56 7.60 -1.14
C CYS A 71 2.33 6.33 -0.75
N GLY A 72 2.50 5.41 -1.69
CA GLY A 72 3.15 4.11 -1.49
C GLY A 72 2.84 3.17 -2.64
N ASP A 73 3.35 1.94 -2.59
CA ASP A 73 2.99 0.89 -3.55
C ASP A 73 1.88 0.02 -2.97
N LEU A 74 0.63 0.38 -3.30
CA LEU A 74 -0.54 -0.27 -2.72
C LEU A 74 -0.82 -1.67 -3.28
N ASN A 75 -0.08 -2.13 -4.30
CA ASN A 75 -0.22 -3.47 -4.89
C ASN A 75 -1.66 -3.82 -5.35
N PHE A 76 -2.41 -2.81 -5.79
CA PHE A 76 -3.66 -2.96 -6.54
C PHE A 76 -3.75 -1.83 -7.57
N ASP A 77 -4.46 -2.04 -8.65
CA ASP A 77 -4.69 -1.03 -9.68
C ASP A 77 -6.14 -0.50 -9.66
N ASN A 78 -6.41 0.55 -10.45
CA ASN A 78 -7.75 1.14 -10.56
C ASN A 78 -8.45 0.81 -11.89
N CYS A 79 -8.08 -0.28 -12.57
CA CYS A 79 -8.66 -0.66 -13.86
C CYS A 79 -8.99 -2.16 -14.01
N SER A 80 -8.32 -3.03 -13.27
CA SER A 80 -8.50 -4.48 -13.26
C SER A 80 -9.73 -4.88 -12.43
N PRO A 81 -10.48 -5.91 -12.88
CA PRO A 81 -11.66 -6.39 -12.15
C PRO A 81 -11.30 -7.09 -10.84
N ASP A 82 -10.09 -7.65 -10.71
CA ASP A 82 -9.66 -8.40 -9.53
C ASP A 82 -9.45 -7.51 -8.30
N ASP A 83 -9.22 -6.21 -8.50
CA ASP A 83 -8.97 -5.23 -7.43
C ASP A 83 -10.22 -4.40 -7.07
N THR A 84 -11.42 -4.91 -7.41
CA THR A 84 -12.68 -4.18 -7.20
C THR A 84 -12.90 -3.82 -5.72
N LEU A 85 -12.45 -4.63 -4.77
CA LEU A 85 -12.68 -4.37 -3.34
C LEU A 85 -11.91 -3.11 -2.89
N GLU A 86 -10.63 -3.05 -3.22
CA GLU A 86 -9.69 -1.98 -2.91
C GLU A 86 -10.07 -0.71 -3.65
N GLN A 87 -10.46 -0.84 -4.91
CA GLN A 87 -10.99 0.27 -5.70
C GLN A 87 -12.20 0.92 -5.03
N ASN A 88 -13.01 0.21 -4.25
CA ASN A 88 -14.17 0.76 -3.55
C ASN A 88 -13.88 1.12 -2.07
N HIS A 89 -12.62 1.06 -1.64
CA HIS A 89 -12.25 1.35 -0.26
C HIS A 89 -12.51 2.82 0.12
N SER A 90 -12.99 3.06 1.35
CA SER A 90 -13.35 4.41 1.84
C SER A 90 -12.15 5.35 2.01
N LEU A 91 -10.92 4.83 1.94
CA LEU A 91 -9.70 5.63 1.91
C LEU A 91 -9.79 6.75 0.87
N PHE A 92 -10.41 6.48 -0.28
CA PHE A 92 -10.54 7.44 -1.38
C PHE A 92 -11.59 8.55 -1.10
N ASP A 93 -12.38 8.44 -0.04
CA ASP A 93 -13.26 9.53 0.42
C ASP A 93 -12.47 10.58 1.22
N GLU A 94 -11.38 10.16 1.87
CA GLU A 94 -10.49 11.02 2.67
C GLU A 94 -9.27 11.52 1.87
N TYR A 95 -8.65 10.62 1.11
CA TYR A 95 -7.47 10.89 0.29
C TYR A 95 -7.81 10.87 -1.19
N ARG A 96 -7.76 12.06 -1.82
CA ARG A 96 -8.10 12.21 -3.23
C ARG A 96 -6.95 11.76 -4.13
N ASP A 97 -7.20 10.75 -4.94
CA ASP A 97 -6.32 10.36 -6.03
C ASP A 97 -6.53 11.27 -7.27
N PRO A 98 -5.51 12.04 -7.71
CA PRO A 98 -5.59 12.90 -8.89
C PRO A 98 -5.76 12.15 -10.22
N CYS A 99 -5.35 10.89 -10.30
CA CYS A 99 -5.41 10.02 -11.48
C CYS A 99 -6.77 9.32 -11.60
N ARG A 100 -7.54 9.25 -10.52
CA ARG A 100 -8.81 8.54 -10.45
C ARG A 100 -10.00 9.39 -10.90
N GLU A 101 -10.87 8.82 -11.74
CA GLU A 101 -12.20 9.36 -12.04
C GLU A 101 -13.27 8.71 -11.13
N GLY A 102 -13.10 7.43 -10.80
CA GLY A 102 -13.94 6.67 -9.88
C GLY A 102 -13.38 5.27 -9.62
N PRO A 103 -14.07 4.43 -8.83
CA PRO A 103 -13.68 3.03 -8.62
C PRO A 103 -13.64 2.29 -9.95
N GLY A 104 -12.49 1.67 -10.26
CA GLY A 104 -12.28 0.94 -11.52
C GLY A 104 -12.25 1.84 -12.76
N LYS A 105 -12.12 3.17 -12.58
CA LYS A 105 -12.13 4.15 -13.67
C LYS A 105 -11.03 5.20 -13.50
N GLU A 106 -10.03 5.10 -14.36
CA GLU A 106 -8.94 6.06 -14.46
C GLU A 106 -9.29 7.25 -15.35
N LYS A 107 -8.60 8.37 -15.15
CA LYS A 107 -8.66 9.49 -16.09
C LYS A 107 -7.93 9.15 -17.39
N PRO A 108 -8.27 9.80 -18.52
CA PRO A 108 -7.73 9.43 -19.83
C PRO A 108 -6.21 9.56 -20.01
N TRP A 109 -5.52 10.26 -19.12
CA TRP A 109 -4.07 10.51 -19.19
C TRP A 109 -3.26 9.63 -18.23
N VAL A 110 -3.90 8.73 -17.50
CA VAL A 110 -3.21 7.83 -16.57
C VAL A 110 -2.43 6.77 -17.35
N ILE A 111 -1.28 6.40 -16.81
CA ILE A 111 -0.40 5.35 -17.32
C ILE A 111 -0.06 4.45 -16.14
N GLY A 112 -0.08 3.14 -16.36
CA GLY A 112 0.30 2.15 -15.36
C GLY A 112 1.72 2.36 -14.84
N THR A 113 1.95 2.08 -13.56
CA THR A 113 3.23 2.29 -12.88
C THR A 113 4.12 1.04 -12.89
N LEU A 114 3.53 -0.14 -13.06
CA LEU A 114 4.27 -1.41 -13.11
C LEU A 114 4.85 -1.62 -14.51
N LEU A 115 6.18 -1.81 -14.60
CA LEU A 115 6.84 -2.20 -15.84
C LEU A 115 6.65 -3.68 -16.09
N GLU A 116 6.34 -4.07 -17.33
CA GLU A 116 6.37 -5.47 -17.75
C GLU A 116 7.82 -6.00 -17.67
N GLN A 117 8.01 -7.12 -16.98
CA GLN A 117 9.30 -7.79 -16.82
C GLN A 117 9.27 -9.19 -17.48
N PRO A 118 9.31 -9.25 -18.82
CA PRO A 118 9.06 -10.49 -19.57
C PRO A 118 10.08 -11.61 -19.27
N SER A 119 11.31 -11.27 -18.86
CA SER A 119 12.37 -12.26 -18.57
C SER A 119 12.45 -12.67 -17.09
N LEU A 120 11.57 -12.18 -16.22
CA LEU A 120 11.63 -12.48 -14.79
C LEU A 120 11.39 -13.97 -14.50
N TYR A 121 10.62 -14.63 -15.36
CA TYR A 121 10.27 -16.05 -15.24
C TYR A 121 11.06 -16.95 -16.20
N ASP A 122 12.07 -16.41 -16.88
CA ASP A 122 12.95 -17.23 -17.72
C ASP A 122 13.72 -18.24 -16.85
N GLU A 123 13.88 -19.46 -17.36
CA GLU A 123 14.54 -20.56 -16.63
C GLU A 123 15.96 -20.20 -16.17
N ASP A 124 16.65 -19.32 -16.91
CA ASP A 124 18.00 -18.84 -16.59
C ASP A 124 18.05 -17.93 -15.34
N VAL A 125 16.90 -17.33 -14.96
CA VAL A 125 16.74 -16.47 -13.78
C VAL A 125 16.15 -17.26 -12.60
N ASN A 126 15.45 -18.35 -12.88
CA ASN A 126 14.82 -19.20 -11.87
C ASN A 126 15.85 -20.09 -11.17
N THR A 127 16.51 -19.54 -10.13
CA THR A 127 17.33 -20.33 -9.20
C THR A 127 16.42 -21.12 -8.26
N SER A 128 15.79 -22.18 -8.77
CA SER A 128 15.15 -23.21 -7.96
C SER A 128 16.15 -23.90 -7.01
#